data_AF-A0A1B8HMZ3-F1
#
_entry.id   AF-A0A1B8HMZ3-F1
#
_cell.length_a   1.000
_cell.length_b   1.000
_cell.length_c   1.000
_cell.angle_alpha   90.00
_cell.angle_beta   90.00
_cell.angle_gamma   90.00
#
_symmetry.space_group_name_H-M   'P 1'
#
loop_
_entity.id
_entity.type
_entity.pdbx_description
1 polymer ?
#
loop_
_entity_poly.entity_id
_entity_poly.type
_entity_poly.pdbx_seq_one_letter_code
_entity_poly.pdbx_strand_id
1 'polypeptide(L)'
;MQHSFNFDNPVPPSISVLKADKWQAVWHTLKEDADLNYRDASRGVSLSDLINDGTASIYQALTDNWTISLAWSSGKDSEVVLHLFLMALVRAVRAGIPISQHHYLLHTDTGIENPEIRWLADQKLAALEKFIEQEDLPLSIVLAKPGLTSSWTGRILTGRGLRRATARR
;
A
#
# COMPACT_ATOMS: atom_id res chain seq x y z
N MET A 1 -14.14 -7.29 -55.95
CA MET A 1 -13.29 -8.26 -55.22
C MET A 1 -13.39 -7.92 -53.74
N GLN A 2 -14.17 -8.69 -52.98
CA GLN A 2 -14.32 -8.53 -51.53
C GLN A 2 -13.20 -9.30 -50.84
N HIS A 3 -12.39 -8.62 -50.03
CA HIS A 3 -11.46 -9.26 -49.10
C HIS A 3 -12.21 -9.60 -47.82
N SER A 4 -12.47 -10.89 -47.59
CA SER A 4 -12.95 -11.41 -46.31
C SER A 4 -11.76 -11.59 -45.35
N PHE A 5 -11.73 -10.80 -44.28
CA PHE A 5 -10.83 -11.05 -43.14
C PHE A 5 -11.42 -12.18 -42.29
N ASN A 6 -10.67 -13.27 -42.17
CA ASN A 6 -11.05 -14.44 -41.38
C ASN A 6 -10.64 -14.20 -39.92
N PHE A 7 -11.60 -14.20 -38.99
CA PHE A 7 -11.39 -13.94 -37.55
C PHE A 7 -11.24 -15.21 -36.70
N ASP A 8 -11.16 -16.38 -37.32
CA ASP A 8 -11.12 -17.67 -36.60
C ASP A 8 -9.68 -18.10 -36.23
N ASN A 9 -8.93 -17.24 -35.56
CA ASN A 9 -7.77 -17.71 -34.80
C ASN A 9 -8.20 -17.92 -33.35
N PRO A 10 -8.20 -19.16 -32.82
CA PRO A 10 -8.45 -19.37 -31.41
C PRO A 10 -7.35 -18.65 -30.62
N VAL A 11 -7.77 -17.66 -29.82
CA VAL A 11 -6.89 -16.99 -28.85
C VAL A 11 -6.29 -18.10 -27.99
N PRO A 12 -4.96 -18.28 -27.97
CA PRO A 12 -4.36 -19.31 -27.13
C PRO A 12 -4.79 -19.04 -25.69
N PRO A 13 -5.19 -20.07 -24.92
CA PRO A 13 -5.56 -19.89 -23.53
C PRO A 13 -4.39 -19.19 -22.84
N SER A 14 -4.65 -18.02 -22.24
CA SER A 14 -3.67 -17.30 -21.44
C SER A 14 -3.16 -18.26 -20.37
N ILE A 15 -1.96 -18.81 -20.57
CA ILE A 15 -1.29 -19.65 -19.60
C ILE A 15 -1.01 -18.72 -18.42
N SER A 16 -1.81 -18.84 -17.36
CA SER A 16 -1.52 -18.20 -16.09
C SER A 16 -0.26 -18.86 -15.54
N VAL A 17 0.89 -18.31 -15.90
CA VAL A 17 2.17 -18.74 -15.35
C VAL A 17 2.07 -18.50 -13.84
N LEU A 18 1.93 -19.59 -13.08
CA LEU A 18 1.96 -19.55 -11.63
C LEU A 18 3.35 -19.03 -11.21
N LYS A 19 3.43 -17.74 -10.90
CA LYS A 19 4.66 -17.11 -10.42
C LYS A 19 4.87 -17.57 -8.98
N ALA A 20 5.65 -18.64 -8.82
CA ALA A 20 6.06 -19.15 -7.51
C ALA A 20 6.99 -18.14 -6.85
N ASP A 21 6.41 -17.23 -6.07
CA ASP A 21 7.13 -16.17 -5.38
C ASP A 21 6.73 -16.05 -3.91
N LYS A 22 7.36 -15.11 -3.21
CA LYS A 22 7.14 -14.89 -1.78
C LYS A 22 5.67 -14.56 -1.47
N TRP A 23 4.95 -13.92 -2.39
CA TRP A 23 3.54 -13.54 -2.22
C TRP A 23 2.58 -14.73 -2.29
N GLN A 24 2.97 -15.80 -2.98
CA GLN A 24 2.25 -17.07 -2.93
C GLN A 24 2.68 -17.90 -1.71
N ALA A 25 3.99 -17.95 -1.41
CA ALA A 25 4.55 -18.72 -0.31
C ALA A 25 4.10 -18.21 1.07
N VAL A 26 3.84 -16.91 1.24
CA VAL A 26 3.40 -16.32 2.52
C VAL A 26 2.17 -17.01 3.08
N TRP A 27 1.21 -17.40 2.23
CA TRP A 27 -0.01 -18.09 2.66
C TRP A 27 0.23 -19.50 3.17
N HIS A 28 1.30 -20.14 2.69
CA HIS A 28 1.77 -21.42 3.20
C HIS A 28 2.48 -21.22 4.55
N THR A 29 3.40 -20.25 4.62
CA THR A 29 4.11 -19.91 5.86
C THR A 29 3.15 -19.54 6.98
N LEU A 30 2.13 -18.73 6.72
CA LEU A 30 1.11 -18.37 7.71
C LEU A 30 0.36 -19.58 8.28
N LYS A 31 0.26 -20.69 7.53
CA LYS A 31 -0.41 -21.93 7.99
C LYS A 31 0.52 -22.86 8.77
N GLU A 32 1.80 -22.92 8.42
CA GLU A 32 2.72 -23.93 8.94
C GLU A 32 3.64 -23.42 10.04
N ASP A 33 3.92 -22.12 10.07
CA ASP A 33 4.89 -21.56 11.00
C ASP A 33 4.38 -21.60 12.44
N ALA A 34 5.12 -22.29 13.31
CA ALA A 34 4.72 -22.51 14.70
C ALA A 34 4.69 -21.23 15.53
N ASP A 35 5.58 -20.27 15.25
CA ASP A 35 5.68 -19.01 16.00
C ASP A 35 4.54 -18.07 15.60
N LEU A 36 4.21 -17.98 14.31
CA LEU A 36 3.10 -17.16 13.84
C LEU A 36 1.74 -17.69 14.29
N ASN A 37 1.62 -19.01 14.41
CA ASN A 37 0.42 -19.70 14.89
C ASN A 37 0.39 -19.90 16.42
N TYR A 38 1.41 -19.42 17.14
CA TYR A 38 1.39 -19.43 18.60
C TYR A 38 0.20 -18.61 19.10
N ARG A 39 -0.59 -19.20 20.00
CA ARG A 39 -1.75 -18.55 20.61
C ARG A 39 -1.36 -18.01 21.97
N ASP A 40 -1.43 -16.69 22.12
CA ASP A 40 -1.27 -16.06 23.43
C ASP A 40 -2.43 -16.47 24.34
N ALA A 41 -2.09 -16.98 25.54
CA ALA A 41 -3.04 -17.39 26.56
C ALA A 41 -3.96 -16.24 27.02
N SER A 42 -3.55 -14.98 26.84
CA SER A 42 -4.34 -13.82 27.27
C SER A 42 -5.45 -13.41 26.30
N ARG A 43 -5.24 -13.60 24.99
CA ARG A 43 -6.16 -13.14 23.93
C ARG A 43 -6.78 -14.26 23.11
N GLY A 44 -6.19 -15.45 23.14
CA GLY A 44 -6.67 -16.61 22.37
C GLY A 44 -6.52 -16.49 20.85
N VAL A 45 -5.89 -15.43 20.34
CA VAL A 45 -5.65 -15.19 18.90
C VAL A 45 -4.17 -15.36 18.58
N SER A 46 -3.88 -15.87 17.38
CA SER A 46 -2.52 -15.95 16.84
C SER A 46 -2.21 -14.76 15.92
N LEU A 47 -0.93 -14.51 15.63
CA LEU A 47 -0.54 -13.48 14.68
C LEU A 47 -1.00 -13.83 13.26
N SER A 48 -0.93 -15.11 12.89
CA SER A 48 -1.48 -15.63 11.63
C SER A 48 -2.97 -15.33 11.49
N ASP A 49 -3.77 -15.51 12.55
CA ASP A 49 -5.21 -15.19 12.52
C ASP A 49 -5.42 -13.70 12.23
N LEU A 50 -4.70 -12.81 12.93
CA LEU A 50 -4.81 -11.36 12.74
C LEU A 50 -4.42 -10.91 11.32
N ILE A 51 -3.35 -11.50 10.76
CA ILE A 51 -2.91 -11.21 9.40
C ILE A 51 -3.94 -11.69 8.39
N ASN A 52 -4.47 -12.91 8.57
CA ASN A 52 -5.49 -13.48 7.69
C ASN A 52 -6.77 -12.63 7.72
N ASP A 53 -7.27 -12.30 8.92
CA ASP A 53 -8.48 -11.51 9.09
C ASP A 53 -8.34 -10.09 8.51
N GLY A 54 -7.21 -9.43 8.78
CA GLY A 54 -6.92 -8.11 8.23
C GLY A 54 -6.81 -8.11 6.70
N THR A 55 -6.08 -9.08 6.15
CA THR A 55 -5.91 -9.18 4.69
C THR A 55 -7.22 -9.59 4.01
N ALA A 56 -8.01 -10.49 4.61
CA ALA A 56 -9.31 -10.90 4.09
C ALA A 56 -10.31 -9.74 4.08
N SER A 57 -10.32 -8.92 5.12
CA SER A 57 -11.18 -7.73 5.20
C SER A 57 -10.85 -6.71 4.11
N ILE A 58 -9.56 -6.46 3.87
CA ILE A 58 -9.11 -5.58 2.78
C ILE A 58 -9.45 -6.18 1.42
N TYR A 59 -9.18 -7.48 1.25
CA TYR A 59 -9.51 -8.19 0.02
C TYR A 59 -10.99 -8.10 -0.31
N GLN A 60 -11.87 -8.29 0.68
CA GLN A 60 -13.31 -8.13 0.50
C GLN A 60 -13.67 -6.71 0.01
N ALA A 61 -13.10 -5.68 0.62
CA ALA A 61 -13.33 -4.30 0.18
C ALA A 61 -12.85 -4.06 -1.27
N LEU A 62 -11.72 -4.66 -1.66
CA LEU A 62 -11.24 -4.61 -3.04
C LEU A 62 -12.20 -5.31 -4.01
N THR A 63 -12.68 -6.51 -3.67
CA THR A 63 -13.61 -7.28 -4.51
C THR A 63 -14.99 -6.64 -4.59
N ASP A 64 -15.38 -5.89 -3.57
CA ASP A 64 -16.60 -5.06 -3.56
C ASP A 64 -16.42 -3.77 -4.39
N ASN A 65 -15.29 -3.63 -5.10
CA ASN A 65 -14.95 -2.53 -6.00
C ASN A 65 -14.81 -1.17 -5.29
N TRP A 66 -14.39 -1.16 -4.02
CA TRP A 66 -14.08 0.07 -3.31
C TRP A 66 -12.72 0.62 -3.73
N THR A 67 -12.62 1.94 -3.86
CA THR A 67 -11.34 2.63 -4.00
C THR A 67 -10.75 2.89 -2.62
N ILE A 68 -9.51 2.42 -2.40
CA ILE A 68 -8.83 2.50 -1.11
C ILE A 68 -7.74 3.58 -1.15
N SER A 69 -7.75 4.42 -0.11
CA SER A 69 -6.78 5.47 0.16
C SER A 69 -5.98 5.11 1.42
N LEU A 70 -4.65 5.09 1.33
CA LEU A 70 -3.77 4.76 2.45
C LEU A 70 -2.90 5.94 2.83
N ALA A 71 -2.88 6.32 4.10
CA ALA A 71 -1.93 7.30 4.61
C ALA A 71 -0.68 6.57 5.16
N TRP A 72 0.50 6.93 4.67
CA TRP A 72 1.76 6.28 5.03
C TRP A 72 2.81 7.28 5.51
N SER A 73 3.46 6.94 6.62
CA SER A 73 4.40 7.82 7.33
C SER A 73 5.80 7.21 7.47
N SER A 74 6.08 6.09 6.80
CA SER A 74 7.29 5.27 7.03
C SER A 74 7.42 4.75 8.48
N GLY A 75 6.34 4.78 9.26
CA GLY A 75 6.27 4.22 10.61
C GLY A 75 5.79 2.76 10.59
N LYS A 76 6.11 2.02 11.65
CA LYS A 76 5.83 0.58 11.78
C LYS A 76 4.36 0.23 11.53
N ASP A 77 3.44 0.96 12.15
CA ASP A 77 2.01 0.67 12.03
C ASP A 77 1.51 0.90 10.59
N SER A 78 1.90 2.02 9.98
CA SER A 78 1.55 2.31 8.58
C SER A 78 2.20 1.35 7.59
N GLU A 79 3.38 0.82 7.90
CA GLU A 79 4.03 -0.20 7.08
C GLU A 79 3.31 -1.54 7.14
N VAL A 80 2.85 -1.95 8.33
CA VAL A 80 2.06 -3.18 8.47
C VAL A 80 0.77 -3.05 7.65
N VAL A 81 0.05 -1.94 7.76
CA VAL A 81 -1.19 -1.72 6.97
C VAL A 81 -0.91 -1.72 5.47
N LEU A 82 0.15 -1.03 5.03
CA LEU A 82 0.56 -1.05 3.62
C LEU A 82 0.88 -2.48 3.15
N HIS A 83 1.58 -3.26 3.97
CA HIS A 83 1.94 -4.63 3.62
C HIS A 83 0.71 -5.53 3.48
N LEU A 84 -0.23 -5.49 4.44
CA LEU A 84 -1.50 -6.22 4.38
C LEU A 84 -2.32 -5.82 3.15
N PHE A 85 -2.33 -4.53 2.81
CA PHE A 85 -2.99 -4.06 1.59
C PHE A 85 -2.35 -4.61 0.33
N LEU A 86 -1.01 -4.59 0.22
CA LEU A 86 -0.30 -5.14 -0.94
C LEU A 86 -0.53 -6.65 -1.07
N MET A 87 -0.54 -7.39 0.04
CA MET A 87 -0.88 -8.82 0.04
C MET A 87 -2.28 -9.08 -0.55
N ALA A 88 -3.27 -8.30 -0.14
CA ALA A 88 -4.64 -8.39 -0.67
C ALA A 88 -4.71 -7.96 -2.15
N LEU A 89 -4.04 -6.87 -2.52
CA LEU A 89 -4.08 -6.30 -3.86
C LEU A 89 -3.42 -7.24 -4.88
N VAL A 90 -2.22 -7.74 -4.59
CA VAL A 90 -1.52 -8.71 -5.44
C VAL A 90 -2.37 -9.97 -5.61
N ARG A 91 -3.01 -10.44 -4.54
CA ARG A 91 -3.92 -11.58 -4.62
C ARG A 91 -5.13 -11.31 -5.53
N ALA A 92 -5.73 -10.13 -5.44
CA ALA A 92 -6.89 -9.75 -6.26
C ALA A 92 -6.54 -9.61 -7.75
N VAL A 93 -5.43 -8.92 -8.04
CA VAL A 93 -4.92 -8.73 -9.42
C VAL A 93 -4.57 -10.08 -10.05
N ARG A 94 -3.83 -10.94 -9.35
CA ARG A 94 -3.45 -12.27 -9.86
C ARG A 94 -4.63 -13.22 -10.02
N ALA A 95 -5.66 -13.08 -9.19
CA ALA A 95 -6.90 -13.82 -9.34
C ALA A 95 -7.75 -13.33 -10.53
N GLY A 96 -7.37 -12.21 -11.17
CA GLY A 96 -8.09 -11.63 -12.30
C GLY A 96 -9.46 -11.06 -11.93
N ILE A 97 -9.65 -10.67 -10.66
CA ILE A 97 -10.92 -10.10 -10.21
C ILE A 97 -10.99 -8.63 -10.65
N PRO A 98 -12.13 -8.16 -11.17
CA PRO A 98 -12.31 -6.75 -11.48
C PRO A 98 -12.25 -5.92 -10.19
N ILE A 99 -11.22 -5.08 -10.07
CA ILE A 99 -11.01 -4.15 -8.95
C ILE A 99 -10.85 -2.72 -9.48
N SER A 100 -11.03 -1.75 -8.59
CA SER A 100 -10.80 -0.34 -8.89
C SER A 100 -9.37 -0.08 -9.39
N GLN A 101 -9.23 0.80 -10.38
CA GLN A 101 -7.93 1.12 -11.01
C GLN A 101 -7.24 2.34 -10.38
N HIS A 102 -7.81 2.88 -9.30
CA HIS A 102 -7.47 4.21 -8.77
C HIS A 102 -7.13 4.19 -7.28
N HIS A 103 -6.56 3.11 -6.76
CA HIS A 103 -6.05 3.10 -5.39
C HIS A 103 -4.90 4.09 -5.25
N TYR A 104 -4.78 4.74 -4.09
CA TYR A 104 -3.68 5.67 -3.87
C TYR A 104 -3.08 5.61 -2.47
N LEU A 105 -1.75 5.73 -2.43
CA LEU A 105 -0.94 5.87 -1.24
C LEU A 105 -0.56 7.34 -1.06
N LEU A 106 -0.95 7.94 0.05
CA LEU A 106 -0.61 9.30 0.42
C LEU A 106 0.56 9.30 1.40
N HIS A 107 1.66 9.97 1.02
CA HIS A 107 2.76 10.30 1.92
C HIS A 107 2.92 11.82 2.01
N THR A 108 3.09 12.36 3.21
CA THR A 108 3.32 13.79 3.41
C THR A 108 4.77 14.03 3.84
N ASP A 109 5.50 14.77 3.02
CA ASP A 109 6.80 15.32 3.36
C ASP A 109 6.61 16.62 4.14
N THR A 110 6.92 16.61 5.44
CA THR A 110 6.74 17.81 6.28
C THR A 110 7.81 18.86 6.09
N GLY A 111 8.94 18.53 5.44
CA GLY A 111 10.10 19.42 5.26
C GLY A 111 10.87 19.75 6.55
N ILE A 112 10.49 19.16 7.68
CA ILE A 112 11.14 19.34 8.99
C ILE A 112 11.54 18.02 9.65
N GLU A 113 11.37 16.91 8.93
CA GLU A 113 11.78 15.60 9.39
C GLU A 113 13.30 15.47 9.49
N ASN A 114 13.73 14.52 10.32
CA ASN A 114 15.13 14.13 10.39
C ASN A 114 15.59 13.65 9.00
N PRO A 115 16.71 14.17 8.45
CA PRO A 115 17.21 13.77 7.13
C PRO A 115 17.33 12.26 6.91
N GLU A 116 17.72 11.51 7.95
CA GLU A 116 17.83 10.04 7.89
C GLU A 116 16.46 9.36 7.72
N ILE A 117 15.44 9.88 8.40
CA ILE A 117 14.07 9.37 8.28
C ILE A 117 13.50 9.70 6.91
N ARG A 118 13.77 10.91 6.42
CA ARG A 118 13.40 11.33 5.07
C ARG A 118 14.03 10.41 4.02
N TRP A 119 15.32 10.17 4.13
CA TRP A 119 16.07 9.31 3.22
C TRP A 119 15.53 7.86 3.23
N LEU A 120 15.26 7.31 4.41
CA LEU A 120 14.64 6.00 4.55
C LEU A 120 13.27 5.94 3.87
N ALA A 121 12.44 6.98 4.05
CA ALA A 121 11.13 7.05 3.43
C ALA A 121 11.24 7.12 1.89
N ASP A 122 12.15 7.94 1.36
CA ASP A 122 12.39 8.07 -0.07
C ASP A 122 12.86 6.74 -0.70
N GLN A 123 13.73 6.00 -0.02
CA GLN A 123 14.15 4.67 -0.48
C GLN A 123 12.99 3.67 -0.55
N LYS A 124 12.14 3.67 0.47
CA LYS A 124 10.98 2.77 0.53
C LYS A 124 9.95 3.11 -0.53
N LEU A 125 9.69 4.39 -0.77
CA LEU A 125 8.81 4.84 -1.85
C LEU A 125 9.37 4.42 -3.22
N ALA A 126 10.66 4.63 -3.48
CA ALA A 126 11.29 4.20 -4.73
C ALA A 126 11.26 2.68 -4.92
N ALA A 127 11.38 1.89 -3.84
CA ALA A 127 11.22 0.44 -3.90
C ALA A 127 9.77 0.04 -4.18
N LEU A 128 8.81 0.76 -3.61
CA LEU A 128 7.38 0.54 -3.85
C LEU A 128 6.96 0.89 -5.28
N GLU A 129 7.44 2.00 -5.84
CA GLU A 129 7.18 2.38 -7.25
C GLU A 129 7.65 1.28 -8.21
N LYS A 130 8.89 0.81 -8.02
CA LYS A 130 9.42 -0.32 -8.81
C LYS A 130 8.56 -1.57 -8.68
N PHE A 131 8.06 -1.85 -7.48
CA PHE A 131 7.22 -3.02 -7.25
C PHE A 131 5.85 -2.89 -7.93
N ILE A 132 5.23 -1.70 -7.89
CA ILE A 132 3.97 -1.39 -8.57
C ILE A 132 4.13 -1.60 -10.08
N GLU A 133 5.22 -1.09 -10.67
CA GLU A 133 5.51 -1.25 -12.10
C GLU A 133 5.77 -2.72 -12.49
N GLN A 134 6.48 -3.47 -11.64
CA GLN A 134 6.83 -4.88 -11.92
C GLN A 134 5.65 -5.84 -11.89
N GLU A 135 4.68 -5.58 -11.01
CA GLU A 135 3.49 -6.42 -10.82
C GLU A 135 2.22 -5.85 -11.47
N ASP A 136 2.35 -4.73 -12.21
CA ASP A 136 1.26 -4.00 -12.88
C ASP A 136 0.08 -3.72 -11.92
N LEU A 137 0.40 -3.18 -10.74
CA LEU A 137 -0.59 -2.96 -9.70
C LEU A 137 -1.36 -1.65 -9.93
N PRO A 138 -2.69 -1.62 -9.75
CA PRO A 138 -3.51 -0.41 -9.87
C PRO A 138 -3.39 0.51 -8.64
N LEU A 139 -2.17 0.92 -8.31
CA LEU A 139 -1.83 1.74 -7.15
C LEU A 139 -0.99 2.94 -7.57
N SER A 140 -1.43 4.14 -7.21
CA SER A 140 -0.70 5.39 -7.44
C SER A 140 -0.12 5.95 -6.14
N ILE A 141 1.08 6.52 -6.18
CA ILE A 141 1.68 7.19 -5.03
C ILE A 141 1.51 8.70 -5.16
N VAL A 142 1.00 9.33 -4.10
CA VAL A 142 0.79 10.78 -4.01
C VAL A 142 1.68 11.34 -2.91
N LEU A 143 2.65 12.16 -3.32
CA LEU A 143 3.55 12.86 -2.40
C LEU A 143 3.04 14.29 -2.15
N ALA A 144 2.54 14.54 -0.94
CA ALA A 144 2.14 15.87 -0.51
C ALA A 144 3.35 16.63 0.07
N LYS A 145 3.57 17.86 -0.39
CA LYS A 145 4.57 18.80 0.14
C LYS A 145 3.90 20.11 0.53
N PRO A 146 4.22 20.71 1.70
CA PRO A 146 3.69 22.01 2.07
C PRO A 146 4.26 23.07 1.12
N GLY A 147 3.38 23.90 0.55
CA GLY A 147 3.80 25.10 -0.15
C GLY A 147 4.55 26.07 0.77
N LEU A 148 5.33 26.98 0.20
CA LEU A 148 6.23 27.89 0.92
C LEU A 148 5.56 28.58 2.13
N THR A 149 4.35 29.10 1.95
CA THR A 149 3.58 29.81 2.99
C THR A 149 3.01 28.89 4.07
N SER A 150 2.90 27.60 3.80
CA SER A 150 2.40 26.56 4.71
C SER A 150 3.51 25.72 5.33
N SER A 151 4.74 25.84 4.85
CA SER A 151 5.92 25.22 5.47
C SER A 151 6.14 25.74 6.89
N TRP A 152 6.75 24.94 7.75
CA TRP A 152 7.09 25.38 9.11
C TRP A 152 7.93 26.67 9.08
N THR A 153 9.00 26.70 8.27
CA THR A 153 9.86 27.88 8.09
C THR A 153 9.06 29.10 7.63
N GLY A 154 8.18 28.94 6.63
CA GLY A 154 7.32 30.02 6.15
C GLY A 154 6.35 30.53 7.21
N ARG A 155 5.80 29.66 8.06
CA ARG A 155 4.94 30.07 9.19
C ARG A 155 5.73 30.83 10.25
N ILE A 156 6.96 30.42 10.56
CA ILE A 156 7.83 31.09 11.52
C ILE A 156 8.25 32.48 11.00
N LEU A 157 8.79 32.55 9.78
CA LEU A 157 9.25 33.81 9.17
C LEU A 157 8.13 34.84 8.97
N THR A 158 6.89 34.39 8.71
CA THR A 158 5.73 35.28 8.55
C THR A 158 4.99 35.59 9.87
N GLY A 159 5.51 35.15 11.02
CA GLY A 159 4.91 35.38 12.34
C GLY A 159 3.61 34.62 12.61
N ARG A 160 3.15 33.78 11.68
CA ARG A 160 1.91 32.98 11.81
C ARG A 160 2.10 31.68 12.61
N GLY A 161 3.34 31.24 12.81
CA GLY A 161 3.71 30.04 13.57
C GLY A 161 4.17 30.30 15.00
N LEU A 162 4.31 31.56 15.42
CA LEU A 162 4.71 31.91 16.78
C LEU A 162 3.50 31.81 17.71
N ARG A 163 3.66 31.18 18.89
CA ARG A 163 2.66 31.28 19.96
C ARG A 163 2.47 32.76 20.27
N ARG A 164 1.25 33.27 20.11
CA ARG A 164 0.91 34.60 20.64
C ARG A 164 1.12 34.53 22.16
N ALA A 165 2.08 35.29 22.67
CA ALA A 165 2.11 35.59 24.09
C ALA A 165 0.84 36.40 24.37
N THR A 166 -0.23 35.73 24.79
CA THR A 166 -1.34 36.41 25.46
C THR A 166 -0.77 36.98 26.75
N ALA A 167 -0.41 38.25 26.73
CA ALA A 167 -0.13 39.01 27.93
C ALA A 167 -1.42 38.98 28.77
N ARG A 168 -1.46 38.13 29.81
CA ARG A 168 -2.44 38.29 30.88
C ARG A 168 -2.10 39.64 31.55
N ARG A 169 -2.99 40.61 31.38
CA ARG A 169 -3.08 41.76 32.26
C ARG A 169 -3.78 41.35 33.55
#